data_AF-A0A2W4MT21-F1
#
_entry.id   AF-A0A2W4MT21-F1
#
_cell.length_a   1.000
_cell.length_b   1.000
_cell.length_c   1.000
_cell.angle_alpha   90.00
_cell.angle_beta   90.00
_cell.angle_gamma   90.00
#
_symmetry.space_group_name_H-M   'P 1'
#
loop_
_entity.id
_entity.type
_entity.pdbx_description
1 polymer ?
#
loop_
_entity_poly.entity_id
_entity_poly.type
_entity_poly.pdbx_seq_one_letter_code
_entity_poly.pdbx_strand_id
1 'polypeptide(L)'
;MSLDSAIRLNSGFSLAALLHTLLAVATCFVAITTLPGSPRAQEDWGASYITPFPQNDVYRMQVIGDWMAEGLFSAVNEAFRSDTRVRLPSRIHSLNGLIRMRPEDFFKFEESVKSEPMHIAILMLGIGDRIPLRAPDGRRVNVGSDEWKEEYGRRVDRVIRALKRSGAAVYWVGLPIVRRPDMDEDVRMLNSVFRERALLNNVKFIDVYDTFADEAGHFTQYGPDLTGKQRLLRAEDGVALTTVGNRKLAYFVEREIKRDLTQAKNERDIPLAGSEAEQRRISPKAQQEEAAKQQSNEQGSGWAAVVERGSEASPNGSSGGALKADNSKIKLKTRGNSGKEEETTIEILRPAIPASVVAIIARQQSPDRPAQLGDTISETLPGGVTVMSSITPALTAGSQAQRRRLAPTQSPFFKVLVKGERLPPKPGRADDFRWPPTEAERAETLGKEAGRG
;
A
#
# COMPACT_ATOMS: atom_id res chain seq x y z
N MET A 1 41.93 -80.35 -36.06
CA MET A 1 42.25 -79.96 -34.67
C MET A 1 41.00 -79.24 -34.16
N SER A 2 39.94 -79.95 -33.77
CA SER A 2 39.71 -80.65 -32.49
C SER A 2 39.67 -79.70 -31.29
N LEU A 3 38.46 -79.62 -30.71
CA LEU A 3 38.09 -79.26 -29.32
C LEU A 3 38.08 -77.75 -29.01
N ASP A 4 37.07 -77.16 -28.36
CA ASP A 4 35.82 -77.68 -27.83
C ASP A 4 34.93 -76.51 -27.35
N SER A 5 33.62 -76.63 -27.62
CA SER A 5 32.44 -76.34 -26.78
C SER A 5 32.47 -75.18 -25.74
N ALA A 6 31.46 -74.32 -25.63
CA ALA A 6 30.01 -74.59 -25.60
C ALA A 6 29.20 -73.29 -25.90
N ILE A 7 28.22 -73.30 -26.83
CA ILE A 7 26.75 -73.41 -26.59
C ILE A 7 26.16 -72.17 -25.87
N ARG A 8 25.13 -71.43 -26.31
CA ARG A 8 24.20 -71.43 -27.47
C ARG A 8 23.49 -70.06 -27.47
N LEU A 9 23.08 -69.66 -28.67
CA LEU A 9 21.97 -68.77 -29.05
C LEU A 9 20.99 -68.36 -27.92
N ASN A 10 20.61 -67.08 -27.86
CA ASN A 10 19.31 -66.71 -28.42
C ASN A 10 19.18 -65.21 -28.75
N SER A 11 18.71 -64.98 -29.96
CA SER A 11 18.22 -63.74 -30.54
C SER A 11 16.97 -63.21 -29.83
N GLY A 12 16.87 -61.89 -29.68
CA GLY A 12 15.59 -61.21 -29.48
C GLY A 12 15.62 -60.06 -28.48
N PHE A 13 16.18 -58.91 -28.85
CA PHE A 13 15.79 -57.65 -28.22
C PHE A 13 15.24 -56.71 -29.30
N SER A 14 13.91 -56.66 -29.29
CA SER A 14 13.04 -55.95 -30.22
C SER A 14 13.26 -54.44 -30.16
N LEU A 15 13.24 -53.80 -31.33
CA LEU A 15 13.21 -52.33 -31.52
C LEU A 15 12.13 -51.62 -30.68
N ALA A 16 11.11 -52.36 -30.20
CA ALA A 16 10.05 -51.86 -29.32
C ALA A 16 10.54 -51.45 -27.92
N ALA A 17 11.63 -52.02 -27.41
CA ALA A 17 12.15 -51.73 -26.06
C ALA A 17 12.85 -50.36 -26.00
N LEU A 18 13.49 -49.95 -27.10
CA LEU A 18 14.17 -48.64 -27.22
C LEU A 18 13.18 -47.48 -27.38
N LEU A 19 12.01 -47.75 -27.98
CA LEU A 19 10.93 -46.77 -28.13
C LEU A 19 10.18 -46.53 -26.79
N HIS A 20 10.01 -47.57 -25.97
CA HIS A 20 9.36 -47.44 -24.65
C HIS A 20 10.24 -46.67 -23.65
N THR A 21 11.57 -46.81 -23.70
CA THR A 21 12.47 -46.02 -22.86
C THR A 21 12.52 -44.54 -23.25
N LEU A 22 12.39 -44.23 -24.54
CA LEU A 22 12.30 -42.85 -25.02
C LEU A 22 10.94 -42.20 -24.69
N LEU A 23 9.85 -42.98 -24.73
CA LEU A 23 8.53 -42.51 -24.34
C LEU A 23 8.42 -42.29 -22.82
N ALA A 24 9.06 -43.12 -21.99
CA ALA A 24 9.07 -42.99 -20.53
C ALA A 24 9.81 -41.72 -20.04
N VAL A 25 10.91 -41.34 -20.70
CA VAL A 25 11.65 -40.10 -20.40
C VAL A 25 10.88 -38.86 -20.87
N ALA A 26 10.14 -38.96 -21.98
CA ALA A 26 9.25 -37.89 -22.44
C ALA A 26 8.03 -37.70 -21.53
N THR A 27 7.45 -38.78 -20.97
CA THR A 27 6.33 -38.69 -20.02
C THR A 27 6.73 -38.17 -18.64
N CYS A 28 7.97 -38.41 -18.19
CA CYS A 28 8.47 -37.84 -16.93
C CYS A 28 8.77 -36.33 -17.01
N PHE A 29 8.99 -35.76 -18.21
CA PHE A 29 9.18 -34.31 -18.39
C PHE A 29 7.87 -33.53 -18.54
N VAL A 30 6.75 -34.22 -18.82
CA VAL A 30 5.41 -33.60 -18.99
C VAL A 30 4.60 -33.55 -17.68
N ALA A 31 5.08 -34.18 -16.61
CA ALA A 31 4.34 -34.29 -15.34
C ALA A 31 4.75 -33.28 -14.23
N ILE A 32 5.48 -32.20 -14.53
CA ILE A 32 5.88 -31.17 -13.52
C ILE A 32 5.19 -29.80 -13.74
N THR A 33 4.30 -29.65 -14.72
CA THR A 33 3.72 -28.33 -15.04
C THR A 33 2.21 -28.23 -14.78
N THR A 34 1.72 -28.63 -13.61
CA THR A 34 0.38 -28.23 -13.13
C THR A 34 0.34 -28.07 -11.62
N LEU A 35 1.05 -27.06 -11.10
CA LEU A 35 0.58 -26.39 -9.89
C LEU A 35 -0.32 -25.23 -10.35
N PRO A 36 -1.55 -25.07 -9.82
CA PRO A 36 -2.36 -23.90 -10.13
C PRO A 36 -1.66 -22.69 -9.53
N GLY A 37 -0.90 -21.98 -10.36
CA GLY A 37 -0.47 -20.63 -10.06
C GLY A 37 -1.73 -19.80 -9.89
N SER A 38 -2.05 -19.41 -8.66
CA SER A 38 -3.07 -18.41 -8.40
C SER A 38 -2.79 -17.22 -9.32
N PRO A 39 -3.75 -16.77 -10.13
CA PRO A 39 -3.54 -15.57 -10.93
C PRO A 39 -3.35 -14.43 -9.94
N ARG A 40 -2.11 -13.92 -9.85
CA ARG A 40 -1.88 -12.58 -9.30
C ARG A 40 -2.44 -11.61 -10.33
N ALA A 41 -3.74 -11.37 -10.23
CA ALA A 41 -4.37 -10.23 -10.86
C ALA A 41 -3.65 -8.98 -10.36
N GLN A 42 -3.04 -8.26 -11.29
CA GLN A 42 -2.55 -6.92 -11.09
C GLN A 42 -3.79 -6.01 -10.91
N GLU A 43 -4.33 -5.96 -9.68
CA GLU A 43 -5.40 -5.03 -9.31
C GLU A 43 -4.80 -3.64 -9.05
N ASP A 44 -4.44 -2.95 -10.14
CA ASP A 44 -3.97 -1.55 -10.12
C ASP A 44 -5.16 -0.57 -10.17
N TRP A 45 -6.10 -0.70 -9.24
CA TRP A 45 -7.14 0.30 -8.99
C TRP A 45 -7.08 0.73 -7.52
N GLY A 46 -6.20 1.70 -7.24
CA GLY A 46 -6.19 2.40 -5.94
C GLY A 46 -5.67 1.60 -4.74
N ALA A 47 -4.74 0.65 -4.93
CA ALA A 47 -4.30 -0.26 -3.87
C ALA A 47 -3.64 0.46 -2.67
N SER A 48 -4.26 0.39 -1.51
CA SER A 48 -3.71 0.77 -0.22
C SER A 48 -2.35 0.10 -0.02
N TYR A 49 -1.45 0.84 0.64
CA TYR A 49 -0.11 0.36 0.91
C TYR A 49 -0.09 -0.90 1.80
N ILE A 50 -1.07 -1.01 2.69
CA ILE A 50 -1.32 -2.21 3.50
C ILE A 50 -2.55 -2.92 2.93
N THR A 51 -2.55 -4.26 2.93
CA THR A 51 -3.71 -5.07 2.53
C THR A 51 -5.01 -4.58 3.17
N PRO A 52 -6.06 -4.22 2.39
CA PRO A 52 -7.37 -3.84 2.94
C PRO A 52 -8.09 -4.96 3.71
N PHE A 53 -7.71 -6.22 3.44
CA PHE A 53 -8.40 -7.40 3.94
C PHE A 53 -7.44 -8.32 4.75
N PRO A 54 -7.00 -7.92 5.95
CA PRO A 54 -6.23 -8.81 6.83
C PRO A 54 -7.13 -9.93 7.36
N GLN A 55 -6.53 -11.08 7.72
CA GLN A 55 -7.33 -12.17 8.30
C GLN A 55 -7.94 -11.74 9.64
N ASN A 56 -9.23 -12.07 9.84
CA ASN A 56 -10.00 -11.71 11.04
C ASN A 56 -10.06 -10.19 11.32
N ASP A 57 -9.89 -9.33 10.32
CA ASP A 57 -9.86 -7.87 10.48
C ASP A 57 -8.74 -7.36 11.42
N VAL A 58 -7.70 -8.16 11.66
CA VAL A 58 -6.59 -7.82 12.56
C VAL A 58 -5.23 -7.92 11.85
N TYR A 59 -4.51 -6.80 11.81
CA TYR A 59 -3.18 -6.69 11.26
C TYR A 59 -2.13 -7.24 12.24
N ARG A 60 -1.52 -8.37 11.91
CA ARG A 60 -0.24 -8.80 12.51
C ARG A 60 0.91 -7.87 12.07
N MET A 61 1.56 -7.22 13.03
CA MET A 61 2.66 -6.29 12.84
C MET A 61 3.91 -6.77 13.60
N GLN A 62 5.08 -6.71 12.96
CA GLN A 62 6.35 -7.04 13.62
C GLN A 62 7.38 -5.92 13.46
N VAL A 63 8.18 -5.72 14.50
CA VAL A 63 9.40 -4.90 14.45
C VAL A 63 10.59 -5.83 14.25
N ILE A 64 11.46 -5.48 13.31
CA ILE A 64 12.64 -6.24 12.92
C ILE A 64 13.85 -5.32 13.04
N GLY A 65 14.88 -5.75 13.76
CA GLY A 65 16.06 -4.90 13.90
C GLY A 65 17.10 -5.36 14.90
N ASP A 66 18.09 -4.50 15.08
CA ASP A 66 19.18 -4.69 16.05
C ASP A 66 18.80 -4.13 17.44
N TRP A 67 19.77 -4.07 18.35
CA TRP A 67 19.59 -3.57 19.72
C TRP A 67 18.96 -2.16 19.78
N MET A 68 19.15 -1.32 18.76
CA MET A 68 18.57 0.02 18.75
C MET A 68 17.06 -0.04 18.46
N ALA A 69 16.62 -1.04 17.70
CA ALA A 69 15.20 -1.27 17.43
C ALA A 69 14.43 -1.82 18.63
N GLU A 70 15.08 -2.34 19.67
CA GLU A 70 14.41 -2.80 20.89
C GLU A 70 13.69 -1.67 21.62
N GLY A 71 14.30 -0.48 21.64
CA GLY A 71 13.69 0.73 22.17
C GLY A 71 12.48 1.16 21.34
N LEU A 72 12.60 1.13 20.01
CA LEU A 72 11.50 1.38 19.10
C LEU A 72 10.36 0.38 19.29
N PHE A 73 10.67 -0.92 19.37
CA PHE A 73 9.69 -1.98 19.59
C PHE A 73 8.89 -1.75 20.87
N SER A 74 9.56 -1.43 21.97
CA SER A 74 8.91 -1.15 23.25
C SER A 74 7.93 0.02 23.14
N ALA A 75 8.36 1.10 22.48
CA ALA A 75 7.54 2.29 22.30
C ALA A 75 6.38 2.10 21.30
N VAL A 76 6.58 1.36 20.21
CA VAL A 76 5.51 1.00 19.26
C VAL A 76 4.48 0.09 19.93
N ASN A 77 4.93 -0.87 20.74
CA ASN A 77 4.03 -1.75 21.49
C ASN A 77 3.17 -0.97 22.49
N GLU A 78 3.72 0.07 23.15
CA GLU A 78 2.95 0.99 23.98
C GLU A 78 1.94 1.80 23.14
N ALA A 79 2.38 2.37 22.02
CA ALA A 79 1.57 3.24 21.16
C ALA A 79 0.35 2.52 20.54
N PHE A 80 0.50 1.23 20.19
CA PHE A 80 -0.56 0.41 19.59
C PHE A 80 -1.32 -0.44 20.60
N ARG A 81 -1.03 -0.34 21.91
CA ARG A 81 -1.64 -1.19 22.95
C ARG A 81 -3.18 -1.10 22.98
N SER A 82 -3.74 0.06 22.68
CA SER A 82 -5.19 0.29 22.65
C SER A 82 -5.83 0.11 21.27
N ASP A 83 -5.03 -0.12 20.22
CA ASP A 83 -5.54 -0.28 18.85
C ASP A 83 -5.90 -1.74 18.59
N THR A 84 -7.20 -2.06 18.64
CA THR A 84 -7.70 -3.43 18.43
C THR A 84 -7.49 -3.95 17.01
N ARG A 85 -7.16 -3.08 16.05
CA ARG A 85 -6.92 -3.45 14.65
C ARG A 85 -5.55 -4.09 14.46
N VAL A 86 -4.62 -3.93 15.40
CA VAL A 86 -3.22 -4.37 15.23
C VAL A 86 -2.82 -5.30 16.36
N ARG A 87 -2.10 -6.38 16.04
CA ARG A 87 -1.47 -7.27 17.00
C ARG A 87 0.03 -7.29 16.79
N LEU A 88 0.77 -6.99 17.86
CA LEU A 88 2.22 -7.15 17.92
C LEU A 88 2.57 -8.41 18.71
N PRO A 89 3.66 -9.12 18.33
CA PRO A 89 4.24 -10.15 19.17
C PRO A 89 4.82 -9.55 20.46
N SER A 90 5.03 -10.38 21.48
CA SER A 90 5.65 -9.98 22.76
C SER A 90 7.15 -9.73 22.67
N ARG A 91 7.79 -10.06 21.54
CA ARG A 91 9.23 -9.92 21.31
C ARG A 91 9.50 -9.28 19.95
N ILE A 92 10.63 -8.58 19.84
CA ILE A 92 11.19 -8.11 18.58
C ILE A 92 11.72 -9.30 17.76
N HIS A 93 11.69 -9.17 16.44
CA HIS A 93 12.37 -10.07 15.52
C HIS A 93 13.82 -9.59 15.33
N SER A 94 14.77 -10.22 16.02
CA SER A 94 16.16 -9.75 16.02
C SER A 94 16.86 -9.97 14.68
N LEU A 95 17.50 -8.92 14.17
CA LEU A 95 18.34 -8.92 12.98
C LEU A 95 19.57 -8.01 13.21
N ASN A 96 20.69 -8.63 13.56
CA ASN A 96 21.89 -7.93 14.05
C ASN A 96 22.84 -7.53 12.91
N GLY A 97 22.35 -6.68 12.02
CA GLY A 97 23.11 -6.12 10.91
C GLY A 97 23.17 -7.02 9.67
N LEU A 98 23.29 -6.37 8.52
CA LEU A 98 23.30 -7.00 7.20
C LEU A 98 24.70 -7.32 6.71
N ILE A 99 25.73 -6.56 7.10
CA ILE A 99 27.10 -6.76 6.59
C ILE A 99 27.72 -8.06 7.11
N ARG A 100 27.35 -8.49 8.32
CA ARG A 100 27.80 -9.78 8.89
C ARG A 100 26.93 -10.97 8.52
N MET A 101 25.78 -10.72 7.88
CA MET A 101 24.80 -11.75 7.59
C MET A 101 25.37 -12.76 6.60
N ARG A 102 25.57 -14.00 7.06
CA ARG A 102 25.99 -15.11 6.20
C ARG A 102 24.78 -15.70 5.48
N PRO A 103 24.98 -16.48 4.40
CA PRO A 103 23.88 -17.15 3.71
C PRO A 103 22.98 -17.95 4.67
N GLU A 104 23.56 -18.67 5.63
CA GLU A 104 22.83 -19.48 6.62
C GLU A 104 21.97 -18.63 7.54
N ASP A 105 22.49 -17.47 7.97
CA ASP A 105 21.75 -16.52 8.79
C ASP A 105 20.57 -15.93 7.99
N PHE A 106 20.77 -15.70 6.68
CA PHE A 106 19.70 -15.25 5.79
C PHE A 106 18.62 -16.31 5.55
N PHE A 107 19.00 -17.58 5.39
CA PHE A 107 18.03 -18.67 5.27
C PHE A 107 17.16 -18.79 6.52
N LYS A 108 17.75 -18.69 7.71
CA LYS A 108 17.00 -18.69 8.98
C LYS A 108 16.04 -17.51 9.08
N PHE A 109 16.47 -16.32 8.65
CA PHE A 109 15.58 -15.15 8.59
C PHE A 109 14.43 -15.34 7.60
N GLU A 110 14.68 -15.92 6.43
CA GLU A 110 13.60 -16.18 5.46
C GLU A 110 12.62 -17.24 5.97
N GLU A 111 13.11 -18.27 6.66
CA GLU A 111 12.28 -19.28 7.30
C GLU A 111 11.41 -18.69 8.42
N SER A 112 11.98 -17.85 9.28
CA SER A 112 11.23 -17.20 10.36
C SER A 112 10.13 -16.27 9.84
N VAL A 113 10.40 -15.51 8.77
CA VAL A 113 9.40 -14.67 8.09
C VAL A 113 8.28 -15.50 7.47
N LYS A 114 8.57 -16.72 7.00
CA LYS A 114 7.55 -17.64 6.46
C LYS A 114 6.71 -18.29 7.56
N SER A 115 7.33 -18.68 8.68
CA SER A 115 6.63 -19.33 9.79
C SER A 115 5.74 -18.37 10.57
N GLU A 116 6.11 -17.09 10.63
CA GLU A 116 5.35 -16.05 11.33
C GLU A 116 4.82 -15.00 10.34
N PRO A 117 3.71 -15.28 9.62
CA PRO A 117 3.20 -14.37 8.59
C PRO A 117 2.77 -13.04 9.21
N MET A 118 3.15 -11.93 8.58
CA MET A 118 2.87 -10.57 9.03
C MET A 118 2.33 -9.72 7.89
N HIS A 119 1.49 -8.74 8.22
CA HIS A 119 0.97 -7.78 7.25
C HIS A 119 1.81 -6.49 7.24
N ILE A 120 2.45 -6.16 8.36
CA ILE A 120 3.24 -4.95 8.54
C ILE A 120 4.60 -5.32 9.13
N ALA A 121 5.68 -4.89 8.49
CA ALA A 121 7.04 -5.07 8.96
C ALA A 121 7.70 -3.71 9.17
N ILE A 122 8.13 -3.40 10.39
CA ILE A 122 8.88 -2.17 10.72
C ILE A 122 10.35 -2.55 10.86
N LEU A 123 11.22 -1.99 10.03
CA LEU A 123 12.65 -2.27 10.04
C LEU A 123 13.43 -1.09 10.60
N MET A 124 14.32 -1.36 11.56
CA MET A 124 15.31 -0.39 12.03
C MET A 124 16.61 -1.11 12.34
N LEU A 125 17.65 -0.88 11.56
CA LEU A 125 18.96 -1.48 11.78
C LEU A 125 20.04 -0.74 10.98
N GLY A 126 21.29 -1.01 11.32
CA GLY A 126 22.45 -0.63 10.52
C GLY A 126 23.51 0.13 11.29
N ILE A 127 23.24 0.54 12.54
CA ILE A 127 24.24 1.21 13.37
C ILE A 127 25.47 0.32 13.63
N GLY A 128 25.27 -1.00 13.65
CA GLY A 128 26.34 -2.01 13.77
C GLY A 128 26.98 -2.43 12.44
N ASP A 129 26.43 -2.01 11.30
CA ASP A 129 26.91 -2.41 9.97
C ASP A 129 28.06 -1.55 9.46
N ARG A 130 28.45 -0.50 10.20
CA ARG A 130 29.55 0.41 9.89
C ARG A 130 30.92 -0.25 10.09
N ILE A 131 31.14 -1.33 9.37
CA ILE A 131 32.37 -2.11 9.37
C ILE A 131 32.80 -2.43 7.93
N PRO A 132 34.11 -2.56 7.69
CA PRO A 132 34.62 -2.93 6.37
C PRO A 132 34.11 -4.29 5.94
N LEU A 133 33.82 -4.42 4.64
CA LEU A 133 33.48 -5.69 4.02
C LEU A 133 34.77 -6.40 3.59
N ARG A 134 34.72 -7.74 3.51
CA ARG A 134 35.70 -8.55 2.80
C ARG A 134 35.10 -8.94 1.46
N ALA A 135 35.74 -8.52 0.38
CA ALA A 135 35.38 -8.98 -0.96
C ALA A 135 35.74 -10.48 -1.12
N PRO A 136 35.16 -11.19 -2.10
CA PRO A 136 35.44 -12.62 -2.32
C PRO A 136 36.93 -12.92 -2.57
N ASP A 137 37.69 -11.96 -3.08
CA ASP A 137 39.14 -12.01 -3.29
C ASP A 137 39.96 -11.78 -2.00
N GLY A 138 39.31 -11.58 -0.86
CA GLY A 138 39.94 -11.30 0.44
C GLY A 138 40.27 -9.82 0.70
N ARG A 139 40.09 -8.95 -0.30
CA ARG A 139 40.39 -7.52 -0.19
C ARG A 139 39.46 -6.84 0.81
N ARG A 140 40.03 -5.90 1.59
CA ARG A 140 39.25 -5.05 2.50
C ARG A 140 38.56 -3.96 1.68
N VAL A 141 37.25 -3.91 1.75
CA VAL A 141 36.43 -2.86 1.16
C VAL A 141 36.00 -1.92 2.28
N ASN A 142 36.48 -0.69 2.23
CA ASN A 142 36.24 0.30 3.28
C ASN A 142 34.78 0.77 3.29
N VAL A 143 34.28 1.09 4.48
CA VAL A 143 32.95 1.68 4.68
C VAL A 143 32.84 2.96 3.84
N GLY A 144 31.69 3.16 3.21
CA GLY A 144 31.42 4.35 2.39
C GLY A 144 32.01 4.34 0.98
N SER A 145 32.86 3.37 0.62
CA SER A 145 33.24 3.17 -0.79
C SER A 145 32.06 2.72 -1.64
N ASP A 146 32.11 2.96 -2.95
CA ASP A 146 30.99 2.62 -3.84
C ASP A 146 30.74 1.12 -3.92
N GLU A 147 31.80 0.31 -3.93
CA GLU A 147 31.72 -1.15 -3.83
C GLU A 147 31.02 -1.60 -2.53
N TRP A 148 31.32 -0.94 -1.40
CA TRP A 148 30.65 -1.21 -0.13
C TRP A 148 29.17 -0.87 -0.17
N LYS A 149 28.82 0.32 -0.70
CA LYS A 149 27.43 0.78 -0.81
C LYS A 149 26.60 -0.12 -1.72
N GLU A 150 27.19 -0.61 -2.81
CA GLU A 150 26.52 -1.50 -3.74
C GLU A 150 26.22 -2.86 -3.09
N GLU A 151 27.21 -3.47 -2.44
CA GLU A 151 27.02 -4.74 -1.71
C GLU A 151 26.00 -4.57 -0.59
N TYR A 152 26.12 -3.52 0.21
CA TYR A 152 25.18 -3.24 1.30
C TYR A 152 23.76 -3.02 0.77
N GLY A 153 23.61 -2.24 -0.31
CA GLY A 153 22.33 -2.05 -1.01
C GLY A 153 21.73 -3.36 -1.51
N ARG A 154 22.55 -4.26 -2.08
CA ARG A 154 22.10 -5.60 -2.50
C ARG A 154 21.58 -6.44 -1.33
N ARG A 155 22.15 -6.31 -0.13
CA ARG A 155 21.68 -6.99 1.09
C ARG A 155 20.38 -6.39 1.64
N VAL A 156 20.28 -5.06 1.66
CA VAL A 156 19.03 -4.34 1.99
C VAL A 156 17.90 -4.79 1.07
N ASP A 157 18.13 -4.81 -0.25
CA ASP A 157 17.16 -5.27 -1.24
C ASP A 157 16.73 -6.73 -0.99
N ARG A 158 17.67 -7.59 -0.56
CA ARG A 158 17.39 -9.00 -0.31
C ARG A 158 16.44 -9.20 0.87
N VAL A 159 16.64 -8.46 1.97
CA VAL A 159 15.76 -8.48 3.14
C VAL A 159 14.39 -7.90 2.80
N ILE A 160 14.33 -6.74 2.13
CA ILE A 160 13.07 -6.13 1.68
C ILE A 160 12.27 -7.10 0.82
N ARG A 161 12.93 -7.74 -0.17
CA ARG A 161 12.26 -8.70 -1.05
C ARG A 161 11.73 -9.92 -0.30
N ALA A 162 12.43 -10.43 0.71
CA ALA A 162 11.95 -11.54 1.53
C ALA A 162 10.65 -11.18 2.26
N LEU A 163 10.58 -9.98 2.86
CA LEU A 163 9.39 -9.48 3.55
C LEU A 163 8.23 -9.18 2.58
N LYS A 164 8.51 -8.60 1.42
CA LYS A 164 7.46 -8.37 0.42
C LYS A 164 6.90 -9.66 -0.14
N ARG A 165 7.72 -10.71 -0.30
CA ARG A 165 7.25 -12.02 -0.76
C ARG A 165 6.29 -12.68 0.22
N SER A 166 6.38 -12.39 1.53
CA SER A 166 5.40 -12.85 2.52
C SER A 166 4.11 -12.03 2.54
N GLY A 167 4.02 -10.95 1.73
CA GLY A 167 2.85 -10.08 1.65
C GLY A 167 2.86 -8.92 2.65
N ALA A 168 3.99 -8.64 3.31
CA ALA A 168 4.09 -7.57 4.27
C ALA A 168 4.28 -6.18 3.60
N ALA A 169 3.56 -5.18 4.11
CA ALA A 169 3.86 -3.77 3.90
C ALA A 169 5.06 -3.38 4.77
N VAL A 170 6.11 -2.86 4.15
CA VAL A 170 7.41 -2.64 4.81
C VAL A 170 7.59 -1.16 5.17
N TYR A 171 8.00 -0.86 6.39
CA TYR A 171 8.34 0.49 6.85
C TYR A 171 9.78 0.50 7.30
N TRP A 172 10.66 1.12 6.52
CA TRP A 172 12.08 1.24 6.87
C TRP A 172 12.31 2.54 7.64
N VAL A 173 12.63 2.44 8.91
CA VAL A 173 12.95 3.58 9.78
C VAL A 173 14.43 3.93 9.62
N GLY A 174 14.70 5.20 9.29
CA GLY A 174 16.05 5.72 9.25
C GLY A 174 16.73 5.72 10.61
N LEU A 175 18.05 5.86 10.60
CA LEU A 175 18.85 6.01 11.81
C LEU A 175 18.87 7.49 12.24
N PRO A 176 18.70 7.81 13.53
CA PRO A 176 18.81 9.18 14.02
C PRO A 176 20.28 9.66 14.02
N ILE A 177 20.48 10.98 14.04
CA ILE A 177 21.79 11.62 14.21
C ILE A 177 22.53 11.11 15.45
N VAL A 178 23.84 10.93 15.35
CA VAL A 178 24.71 10.46 16.45
C VAL A 178 25.77 11.50 16.80
N ARG A 179 26.29 11.47 18.04
CA ARG A 179 27.21 12.52 18.54
C ARG A 179 28.53 12.59 17.80
N ARG A 180 29.10 11.42 17.51
CA ARG A 180 30.44 11.30 16.95
C ARG A 180 30.43 11.65 15.46
N PRO A 181 31.20 12.66 14.99
CA PRO A 181 31.14 13.11 13.60
C PRO A 181 31.46 12.02 12.57
N ASP A 182 32.45 11.18 12.85
CA ASP A 182 32.85 10.04 12.00
C ASP A 182 31.71 9.01 11.88
N MET A 183 31.06 8.72 13.01
CA MET A 183 29.92 7.81 13.03
C MET A 183 28.68 8.40 12.36
N ASP A 184 28.51 9.71 12.46
CA ASP A 184 27.38 10.42 11.90
C ASP A 184 27.45 10.55 10.38
N GLU A 185 28.64 10.74 9.83
CA GLU A 185 28.88 10.66 8.39
C GLU A 185 28.49 9.30 7.83
N ASP A 186 28.89 8.21 8.50
CA ASP A 186 28.46 6.86 8.15
C ASP A 186 26.94 6.69 8.25
N VAL A 187 26.31 7.22 9.30
CA VAL A 187 24.84 7.17 9.48
C VAL A 187 24.12 7.89 8.34
N ARG A 188 24.59 9.07 7.93
CA ARG A 188 24.05 9.80 6.78
C ARG A 188 24.20 8.99 5.49
N MET A 189 25.35 8.36 5.29
CA MET A 189 25.58 7.46 4.16
C MET A 189 24.63 6.26 4.20
N LEU A 190 24.47 5.58 5.33
CA LEU A 190 23.53 4.46 5.48
C LEU A 190 22.09 4.88 5.17
N ASN A 191 21.64 6.00 5.72
CA ASN A 191 20.31 6.54 5.46
C ASN A 191 20.09 6.87 3.98
N SER A 192 21.13 7.33 3.26
CA SER A 192 21.05 7.55 1.82
C SER A 192 20.79 6.25 1.05
N VAL A 193 21.51 5.16 1.40
CA VAL A 193 21.30 3.82 0.83
C VAL A 193 19.90 3.32 1.16
N PHE A 194 19.46 3.41 2.41
CA PHE A 194 18.13 2.96 2.80
C PHE A 194 17.02 3.68 2.05
N ARG A 195 17.12 5.01 1.94
CA ARG A 195 16.15 5.84 1.22
C ARG A 195 16.08 5.47 -0.27
N GLU A 196 17.24 5.28 -0.90
CA GLU A 196 17.33 4.87 -2.30
C GLU A 196 16.69 3.48 -2.52
N ARG A 197 17.10 2.49 -1.72
CA ARG A 197 16.58 1.11 -1.84
C ARG A 197 15.11 1.03 -1.50
N ALA A 198 14.63 1.79 -0.52
CA ALA A 198 13.22 1.87 -0.20
C ALA A 198 12.41 2.39 -1.40
N LEU A 199 12.88 3.47 -2.06
CA LEU A 199 12.23 4.02 -3.25
C LEU A 199 12.17 2.98 -4.39
N LEU A 200 13.29 2.33 -4.70
CA LEU A 200 13.37 1.33 -5.78
C LEU A 200 12.47 0.11 -5.52
N ASN A 201 12.26 -0.26 -4.26
CA ASN A 201 11.43 -1.41 -3.90
C ASN A 201 9.98 -1.03 -3.54
N ASN A 202 9.55 0.21 -3.74
CA ASN A 202 8.23 0.72 -3.32
C ASN A 202 7.95 0.42 -1.83
N VAL A 203 8.90 0.78 -0.99
CA VAL A 203 8.86 0.68 0.48
C VAL A 203 8.84 2.08 1.06
N LYS A 204 8.10 2.27 2.15
CA LYS A 204 8.08 3.54 2.86
C LYS A 204 9.33 3.70 3.72
N PHE A 205 10.11 4.74 3.43
CA PHE A 205 11.21 5.17 4.28
C PHE A 205 10.74 6.28 5.23
N ILE A 206 10.91 6.05 6.53
CA ILE A 206 10.57 7.01 7.59
C ILE A 206 11.85 7.72 7.99
N ASP A 207 12.01 8.95 7.50
CA ASP A 207 13.16 9.78 7.81
C ASP A 207 13.00 10.42 9.19
N VAL A 208 13.95 10.14 10.07
CA VAL A 208 13.95 10.60 11.47
C VAL A 208 15.22 11.38 11.82
N TYR A 209 16.13 11.56 10.86
CA TYR A 209 17.46 12.13 11.14
C TYR A 209 17.36 13.54 11.69
N ASP A 210 16.70 14.44 10.96
CA ASP A 210 16.53 15.85 11.34
C ASP A 210 15.63 16.04 12.58
N THR A 211 14.79 15.05 12.89
CA THR A 211 13.87 15.10 14.04
C THR A 211 14.60 15.04 15.40
N PHE A 212 15.79 14.47 15.41
CA PHE A 212 16.65 14.34 16.59
C PHE A 212 17.86 15.28 16.54
N ALA A 213 17.94 16.14 15.51
CA ALA A 213 18.92 17.21 15.43
C ALA A 213 18.40 18.49 16.11
N ASP A 214 19.31 19.40 16.43
CA ASP A 214 18.96 20.76 16.83
C ASP A 214 18.56 21.62 15.61
N GLU A 215 18.23 22.89 15.85
CA GLU A 215 17.85 23.84 14.79
C GLU A 215 18.95 24.08 13.76
N ALA A 216 20.21 23.85 14.13
CA ALA A 216 21.36 23.96 13.25
C ALA A 216 21.73 22.63 12.55
N GLY A 217 20.97 21.56 12.78
CA GLY A 217 21.22 20.23 12.21
C GLY A 217 22.29 19.41 12.93
N HIS A 218 22.74 19.84 14.12
CA HIS A 218 23.74 19.13 14.91
C HIS A 218 23.12 18.17 15.93
N PHE A 219 23.95 17.27 16.44
CA PHE A 219 23.55 16.38 17.51
C PHE A 219 23.22 17.16 18.78
N THR A 220 22.07 16.86 19.38
CA THR A 220 21.69 17.31 20.72
C THR A 220 21.21 16.12 21.56
N GLN A 221 21.51 16.13 22.86
CA GLN A 221 20.94 15.14 23.79
C GLN A 221 19.50 15.46 24.19
N TYR A 222 19.15 16.74 24.17
CA TYR A 222 17.86 17.25 24.59
C TYR A 222 17.04 17.70 23.40
N GLY A 223 15.74 17.49 23.46
CA GLY A 223 14.82 17.99 22.44
C GLY A 223 13.39 18.00 22.95
N PRO A 224 12.46 18.58 22.17
CA PRO A 224 11.05 18.57 22.50
C PRO A 224 10.51 17.14 22.42
N ASP A 225 9.81 16.71 23.48
CA ASP A 225 8.99 15.51 23.50
C ASP A 225 7.66 15.70 22.73
N LEU A 226 6.77 14.72 22.79
CA LEU A 226 5.45 14.80 22.13
C LEU A 226 4.55 15.92 22.67
N THR A 227 4.84 16.46 23.85
CA THR A 227 4.13 17.59 24.46
C THR A 227 4.80 18.94 24.17
N GLY A 228 5.92 18.94 23.44
CA GLY A 228 6.74 20.11 23.17
C GLY A 228 7.69 20.48 24.33
N LYS A 229 7.71 19.72 25.43
CA LYS A 229 8.60 19.98 26.56
C LYS A 229 10.00 19.47 26.26
N GLN A 230 11.02 20.26 26.60
CA GLN A 230 12.40 19.83 26.49
C GLN A 230 12.68 18.67 27.46
N ARG A 231 13.18 17.55 26.93
CA ARG A 231 13.50 16.32 27.66
C ARG A 231 14.77 15.70 27.11
N LEU A 232 15.41 14.84 27.90
CA LEU A 232 16.54 14.04 27.46
C LEU A 232 16.04 12.94 26.50
N LEU A 233 16.38 13.06 25.21
CA LEU A 233 15.97 12.13 24.17
C LEU A 233 17.07 11.12 23.80
N ARG A 234 18.34 11.50 23.98
CA ARG A 234 19.50 10.65 23.66
C ARG A 234 20.19 10.21 24.95
N ALA A 235 20.72 9.00 24.95
CA ALA A 235 21.53 8.50 26.04
C ALA A 235 22.92 9.18 26.07
N GLU A 236 23.67 8.91 27.14
CA GLU A 236 25.00 9.50 27.36
C GLU A 236 26.04 9.03 26.33
N ASP A 237 25.87 7.84 25.75
CA ASP A 237 26.72 7.29 24.70
C ASP A 237 26.66 8.08 23.37
N GLY A 238 25.65 8.93 23.20
CA GLY A 238 25.43 9.70 21.98
C GLY A 238 24.92 8.88 20.79
N VAL A 239 24.44 7.65 21.03
CA VAL A 239 23.94 6.72 20.01
C VAL A 239 22.54 6.22 20.37
N ALA A 240 22.34 5.75 21.60
CA ALA A 240 21.06 5.18 22.02
C ALA A 240 19.99 6.27 22.29
N LEU A 241 18.73 5.87 22.18
CA LEU A 241 17.58 6.70 22.57
C LEU A 241 17.15 6.36 24.00
N THR A 242 16.74 7.37 24.76
CA THR A 242 16.05 7.15 26.04
C THR A 242 14.63 6.62 25.78
N THR A 243 13.92 6.19 26.82
CA THR A 243 12.49 5.81 26.69
C THR A 243 11.66 6.94 26.07
N VAL A 244 11.91 8.19 26.47
CA VAL A 244 11.23 9.37 25.91
C VAL A 244 11.61 9.58 24.45
N GLY A 245 12.89 9.41 24.10
CA GLY A 245 13.36 9.47 22.72
C GLY A 245 12.72 8.40 21.82
N ASN A 246 12.65 7.16 22.30
CA ASN A 246 12.00 6.06 21.59
C ASN A 246 10.49 6.27 21.44
N ARG A 247 9.81 6.84 22.43
CA ARG A 247 8.41 7.23 22.31
C ARG A 247 8.19 8.32 21.26
N LYS A 248 9.09 9.29 21.17
CA LYS A 248 9.10 10.28 20.09
C LYS A 248 9.33 9.61 18.73
N LEU A 249 10.27 8.67 18.63
CA LEU A 249 10.54 7.92 17.41
C LEU A 249 9.31 7.11 16.96
N ALA A 250 8.71 6.36 17.87
CA ALA A 250 7.55 5.53 17.61
C ALA A 250 6.34 6.34 17.14
N TYR A 251 6.18 7.59 17.58
CA TYR A 251 5.11 8.47 17.10
C TYR A 251 5.16 8.72 15.59
N PHE A 252 6.35 8.87 15.00
CA PHE A 252 6.48 9.04 13.54
C PHE A 252 6.08 7.76 12.80
N VAL A 253 6.47 6.60 13.34
CA VAL A 253 6.10 5.29 12.80
C VAL A 253 4.59 5.06 12.91
N GLU A 254 4.03 5.32 14.09
CA GLU A 254 2.61 5.21 14.40
C GLU A 254 1.77 6.08 13.45
N ARG A 255 2.17 7.33 13.22
CA ARG A 255 1.45 8.26 12.35
C ARG A 255 1.34 7.75 10.92
N GLU A 256 2.44 7.25 10.34
CA GLU A 256 2.45 6.73 8.97
C GLU A 256 1.61 5.45 8.86
N ILE A 257 1.73 4.54 9.83
CA ILE A 257 0.97 3.28 9.83
C ILE A 257 -0.52 3.55 10.03
N LYS A 258 -0.92 4.39 10.99
CA LYS A 258 -2.35 4.71 11.23
C LYS A 258 -3.01 5.39 10.04
N ARG A 259 -2.25 6.19 9.29
CA ARG A 259 -2.71 6.78 8.04
C ARG A 259 -3.03 5.69 7.01
N ASP A 260 -2.13 4.73 6.83
CA ASP A 260 -2.33 3.64 5.87
C ASP A 260 -3.41 2.66 6.31
N LEU A 261 -3.52 2.37 7.61
CA LEU A 261 -4.62 1.57 8.16
C LEU A 261 -5.99 2.22 7.90
N THR A 262 -6.06 3.55 7.98
CA THR A 262 -7.28 4.29 7.65
C THR A 262 -7.56 4.24 6.15
N GLN A 263 -6.55 4.35 5.30
CA GLN A 263 -6.69 4.19 3.85
C GLN A 263 -7.18 2.78 3.48
N ALA A 264 -6.53 1.75 4.01
CA ALA A 264 -6.90 0.35 3.83
C ALA A 264 -8.36 0.10 4.24
N LYS A 265 -8.78 0.67 5.38
CA LYS A 265 -10.17 0.59 5.83
C LYS A 265 -11.13 1.30 4.86
N ASN A 266 -10.79 2.50 4.39
CA ASN A 266 -11.64 3.24 3.47
C ASN A 266 -11.84 2.50 2.14
N GLU A 267 -10.81 1.82 1.64
CA GLU A 267 -10.88 1.00 0.43
C GLU A 267 -11.74 -0.25 0.63
N ARG A 268 -11.63 -0.88 1.80
CA ARG A 268 -12.52 -1.98 2.21
C ARG A 268 -13.98 -1.57 2.30
N ASP A 269 -14.23 -0.35 2.77
CA ASP A 269 -15.57 0.20 2.98
C ASP A 269 -16.19 0.81 1.68
N ILE A 270 -15.50 0.74 0.52
CA ILE A 270 -16.08 1.14 -0.76
C ILE A 270 -17.24 0.19 -1.08
N PRO A 271 -18.49 0.69 -1.18
CA PRO A 271 -19.63 -0.16 -1.51
C PRO A 271 -19.40 -0.82 -2.87
N LEU A 272 -19.58 -2.14 -2.94
CA LEU A 272 -19.50 -2.87 -4.20
C LEU A 272 -20.36 -2.16 -5.25
N ALA A 273 -19.79 -1.89 -6.41
CA ALA A 273 -20.57 -1.34 -7.52
C ALA A 273 -21.63 -2.37 -7.94
N GLY A 274 -22.90 -1.96 -7.96
CA GLY A 274 -24.04 -2.81 -8.31
C GLY A 274 -25.19 -2.68 -7.31
N SER A 275 -26.40 -2.91 -7.79
CA SER A 275 -27.59 -2.99 -6.93
C SER A 275 -27.48 -4.17 -5.94
N GLU A 276 -28.14 -4.12 -4.78
CA GLU A 276 -28.18 -5.27 -3.85
C GLU A 276 -28.59 -6.58 -4.55
N ALA A 277 -29.45 -6.49 -5.56
CA ALA A 277 -29.89 -7.62 -6.37
C ALA A 277 -28.74 -8.24 -7.21
N GLU A 278 -27.85 -7.42 -7.78
CA GLU A 278 -26.69 -7.91 -8.53
C GLU A 278 -25.62 -8.50 -7.60
N GLN A 279 -25.41 -7.89 -6.44
CA GLN A 279 -24.47 -8.39 -5.43
C GLN A 279 -24.92 -9.74 -4.83
N ARG A 280 -26.23 -9.93 -4.65
CA ARG A 280 -26.82 -11.20 -4.20
C ARG A 280 -26.66 -12.31 -5.24
N ARG A 281 -26.75 -12.01 -6.55
CA ARG A 281 -26.56 -13.03 -7.61
C ARG A 281 -25.13 -13.55 -7.71
N ILE A 282 -24.15 -12.73 -7.35
CA ILE A 282 -22.72 -13.06 -7.44
C ILE A 282 -22.21 -13.73 -6.16
N SER A 283 -22.86 -13.47 -5.01
CA SER A 283 -22.43 -14.02 -3.72
C SER A 283 -22.73 -15.52 -3.61
N PRO A 284 -21.72 -16.41 -3.44
CA PRO A 284 -21.94 -17.86 -3.35
C PRO A 284 -22.81 -18.27 -2.14
N LYS A 285 -22.79 -17.46 -1.08
CA LYS A 285 -23.64 -17.64 0.11
C LYS A 285 -25.13 -17.33 -0.17
N ALA A 286 -25.41 -16.35 -1.02
CA ALA A 286 -26.77 -16.01 -1.42
C ALA A 286 -27.35 -17.02 -2.42
N GLN A 287 -26.51 -17.60 -3.30
CA GLN A 287 -26.91 -18.73 -4.15
C GLN A 287 -27.25 -19.97 -3.34
N GLN A 288 -26.51 -20.25 -2.25
CA GLN A 288 -26.84 -21.34 -1.32
C GLN A 288 -28.13 -21.08 -0.53
N GLU A 289 -28.37 -19.84 -0.10
CA GLU A 289 -29.62 -19.46 0.58
C GLU A 289 -30.84 -19.44 -0.37
N GLU A 290 -30.68 -19.08 -1.64
CA GLU A 290 -31.75 -19.17 -2.65
C GLU A 290 -32.07 -20.63 -3.01
N ALA A 291 -31.06 -21.48 -3.17
CA ALA A 291 -31.25 -22.92 -3.39
C ALA A 291 -31.96 -23.59 -2.19
N ALA A 292 -31.60 -23.21 -0.96
CA ALA A 292 -32.28 -23.68 0.25
C ALA A 292 -33.73 -23.17 0.36
N LYS A 293 -34.00 -21.92 -0.05
CA LYS A 293 -35.36 -21.36 -0.08
C LYS A 293 -36.22 -22.00 -1.16
N GLN A 294 -35.68 -22.29 -2.34
CA GLN A 294 -36.40 -23.00 -3.41
C GLN A 294 -36.77 -24.43 -3.00
N GLN A 295 -35.87 -25.15 -2.32
CA GLN A 295 -36.18 -26.46 -1.75
C GLN A 295 -37.25 -26.40 -0.63
N SER A 296 -37.25 -25.34 0.19
CA SER A 296 -38.28 -25.16 1.22
C SER A 296 -39.66 -24.78 0.67
N ASN A 297 -39.71 -24.10 -0.49
CA ASN A 297 -40.96 -23.67 -1.11
C ASN A 297 -41.66 -24.79 -1.89
N GLU A 298 -40.92 -25.81 -2.36
CA GLU A 298 -41.51 -27.02 -2.95
C GLU A 298 -42.10 -27.99 -1.91
N GLN A 299 -41.68 -27.89 -0.64
CA GLN A 299 -42.14 -28.78 0.44
C GLN A 299 -43.13 -28.12 1.43
N GLY A 300 -43.45 -26.83 1.25
CA GLY A 300 -44.20 -26.03 2.21
C GLY A 300 -45.45 -25.35 1.67
N SER A 301 -46.23 -25.99 0.78
CA SER A 301 -47.57 -25.50 0.41
C SER A 301 -48.59 -25.84 1.50
N GLY A 302 -48.64 -25.03 2.55
CA GLY A 302 -49.67 -25.17 3.58
C GLY A 302 -49.67 -24.06 4.61
N TRP A 303 -50.68 -23.17 4.47
CA TRP A 303 -51.22 -22.25 5.49
C TRP A 303 -50.51 -20.89 5.62
N ALA A 304 -51.06 -19.89 4.91
CA ALA A 304 -50.81 -18.48 5.14
C ALA A 304 -51.64 -17.98 6.33
N ALA A 305 -50.97 -17.48 7.37
CA ALA A 305 -51.58 -16.68 8.42
C ALA A 305 -50.99 -15.27 8.38
N VAL A 306 -51.83 -14.32 7.96
CA VAL A 306 -51.60 -12.88 8.07
C VAL A 306 -51.57 -12.50 9.55
N VAL A 307 -50.48 -11.90 10.01
CA VAL A 307 -50.42 -11.21 11.30
C VAL A 307 -49.82 -9.82 11.07
N GLU A 308 -50.69 -8.82 11.03
CA GLU A 308 -50.32 -7.45 11.34
C GLU A 308 -49.90 -7.36 12.82
N ARG A 309 -48.77 -6.69 13.09
CA ARG A 309 -48.56 -6.09 14.40
C ARG A 309 -47.60 -4.91 14.32
N GLY A 310 -48.18 -3.72 14.52
CA GLY A 310 -47.81 -2.81 15.60
C GLY A 310 -46.40 -2.22 15.61
N SER A 311 -46.36 -0.94 15.26
CA SER A 311 -45.32 0.05 15.56
C SER A 311 -44.93 0.14 17.04
N GLU A 312 -43.63 0.28 17.33
CA GLU A 312 -43.10 1.02 18.49
C GLU A 312 -41.82 1.80 18.10
N ALA A 313 -41.82 3.10 18.41
CA ALA A 313 -40.72 4.05 18.28
C ALA A 313 -39.75 3.92 19.47
N SER A 314 -38.42 4.17 19.38
CA SER A 314 -37.70 5.46 19.35
C SER A 314 -36.20 5.18 19.69
N PRO A 315 -35.23 6.14 19.71
CA PRO A 315 -35.15 7.49 19.15
C PRO A 315 -33.82 7.85 18.41
N ASN A 316 -33.94 8.87 17.55
CA ASN A 316 -33.01 9.93 17.10
C ASN A 316 -31.49 9.71 16.85
N GLY A 317 -31.10 10.11 15.63
CA GLY A 317 -29.73 10.44 15.24
C GLY A 317 -29.59 11.04 13.82
N SER A 318 -30.31 12.14 13.52
CA SER A 318 -29.99 13.15 12.49
C SER A 318 -29.64 12.64 11.06
N SER A 319 -30.65 12.41 10.23
CA SER A 319 -30.51 12.31 8.77
C SER A 319 -31.07 13.57 8.09
N GLY A 320 -30.25 14.20 7.23
CA GLY A 320 -30.62 15.35 6.40
C GLY A 320 -31.86 15.08 5.54
N GLY A 321 -33.00 15.58 6.00
CA GLY A 321 -34.23 15.57 5.24
C GLY A 321 -34.24 16.67 4.17
N ALA A 322 -34.94 16.41 3.06
CA ALA A 322 -35.19 17.41 2.03
C ALA A 322 -35.86 18.66 2.63
N LEU A 323 -35.41 19.85 2.21
CA LEU A 323 -36.06 21.11 2.58
C LEU A 323 -37.34 21.23 1.76
N LYS A 324 -38.49 21.16 2.44
CA LYS A 324 -39.81 21.35 1.82
C LYS A 324 -39.98 22.80 1.37
N ALA A 325 -40.80 23.02 0.35
CA ALA A 325 -41.08 24.37 -0.15
C ALA A 325 -41.82 25.17 0.91
N ASP A 326 -41.22 26.29 1.35
CA ASP A 326 -41.82 27.23 2.29
C ASP A 326 -41.90 28.62 1.63
N ASN A 327 -43.11 29.05 1.29
CA ASN A 327 -43.34 30.38 0.76
C ASN A 327 -43.54 31.36 1.92
N SER A 328 -42.56 32.24 2.14
CA SER A 328 -42.61 33.23 3.21
C SER A 328 -43.14 34.56 2.69
N LYS A 329 -44.17 35.11 3.33
CA LYS A 329 -44.71 36.45 3.03
C LYS A 329 -44.04 37.48 3.93
N ILE A 330 -43.36 38.46 3.34
CA ILE A 330 -42.75 39.58 4.05
C ILE A 330 -43.63 40.82 3.84
N LYS A 331 -44.10 41.43 4.93
CA LYS A 331 -44.81 42.70 4.90
C LYS A 331 -43.80 43.84 5.08
N LEU A 332 -43.62 44.66 4.05
CA LEU A 332 -42.75 45.82 4.09
C LEU A 332 -43.63 47.07 4.20
N LYS A 333 -43.45 47.85 5.27
CA LYS A 333 -44.07 49.16 5.39
C LYS A 333 -43.16 50.20 4.75
N THR A 334 -43.62 50.80 3.66
CA THR A 334 -42.90 51.86 2.95
C THR A 334 -43.70 53.15 3.04
N ARG A 335 -43.04 54.26 3.39
CA ARG A 335 -43.68 55.58 3.52
C ARG A 335 -43.74 56.23 2.14
N GLY A 336 -44.95 56.39 1.59
CA GLY A 336 -45.16 57.06 0.31
C GLY A 336 -44.89 58.56 0.38
N ASN A 337 -44.68 59.20 -0.78
CA ASN A 337 -44.31 60.62 -0.91
C ASN A 337 -45.39 61.63 -0.45
N SER A 338 -46.55 61.14 0.03
CA SER A 338 -47.65 61.90 0.64
C SER A 338 -47.81 61.66 2.15
N GLY A 339 -46.86 60.98 2.80
CA GLY A 339 -46.78 60.87 4.25
C GLY A 339 -47.69 59.81 4.91
N LYS A 340 -48.44 59.01 4.13
CA LYS A 340 -49.19 57.85 4.65
C LYS A 340 -48.37 56.56 4.49
N GLU A 341 -48.41 55.69 5.51
CA GLU A 341 -47.73 54.39 5.49
C GLU A 341 -48.48 53.42 4.57
N GLU A 342 -47.80 52.87 3.57
CA GLU A 342 -48.32 51.78 2.72
C GLU A 342 -47.60 50.48 3.06
N GLU A 343 -48.37 49.43 3.36
CA GLU A 343 -47.86 48.09 3.65
C GLU A 343 -47.92 47.23 2.39
N THR A 344 -46.76 47.01 1.77
CA THR A 344 -46.63 46.14 0.58
C THR A 344 -46.20 44.75 1.04
N THR A 345 -47.02 43.74 0.75
CA THR A 345 -46.68 42.34 1.05
C THR A 345 -45.99 41.72 -0.16
N ILE A 346 -44.74 41.30 0.02
CA ILE A 346 -43.95 40.58 -0.99
C ILE A 346 -43.93 39.10 -0.61
N GLU A 347 -44.36 38.24 -1.53
CA GLU A 347 -44.31 36.78 -1.36
C GLU A 347 -43.02 36.23 -1.95
N ILE A 348 -42.17 35.65 -1.10
CA ILE A 348 -40.90 35.04 -1.51
C ILE A 348 -41.13 33.54 -1.66
N LEU A 349 -41.06 33.07 -2.91
CA LEU A 349 -41.16 31.67 -3.26
C LEU A 349 -39.81 30.98 -3.00
N ARG A 350 -39.79 29.94 -2.14
CA ARG A 350 -38.61 29.09 -1.93
C ARG A 350 -38.94 27.66 -2.39
N PRO A 351 -38.51 27.24 -3.59
CA PRO A 351 -38.80 25.90 -4.07
C PRO A 351 -38.12 24.82 -3.22
N ALA A 352 -38.71 23.62 -3.19
CA ALA A 352 -38.18 22.50 -2.42
C ALA A 352 -36.80 22.09 -2.94
N ILE A 353 -35.82 22.00 -2.03
CA ILE A 353 -34.46 21.57 -2.38
C ILE A 353 -34.36 20.06 -2.07
N PRO A 354 -34.08 19.22 -3.08
CA PRO A 354 -33.94 17.78 -2.87
C PRO A 354 -32.76 17.47 -1.94
N ALA A 355 -32.88 16.40 -1.16
CA ALA A 355 -31.92 16.03 -0.11
C ALA A 355 -30.48 15.83 -0.63
N SER A 356 -30.32 15.47 -1.90
CA SER A 356 -29.00 15.36 -2.56
C SER A 356 -28.26 16.69 -2.63
N VAL A 357 -28.96 17.79 -2.90
CA VAL A 357 -28.37 19.14 -3.00
C VAL A 357 -28.06 19.70 -1.61
N VAL A 358 -28.94 19.45 -0.64
CA VAL A 358 -28.69 19.81 0.77
C VAL A 358 -27.46 19.09 1.31
N ALA A 359 -27.29 17.81 0.97
CA ALA A 359 -26.10 17.04 1.34
C ALA A 359 -24.81 17.56 0.68
N ILE A 360 -24.87 18.07 -0.56
CA ILE A 360 -23.72 18.67 -1.24
C ILE A 360 -23.32 20.00 -0.59
N ILE A 361 -24.30 20.86 -0.28
CA ILE A 361 -24.04 22.16 0.35
C ILE A 361 -23.54 22.00 1.79
N ALA A 362 -24.13 21.07 2.55
CA ALA A 362 -23.67 20.74 3.90
C ALA A 362 -22.24 20.14 3.90
N ARG A 363 -21.86 19.42 2.84
CA ARG A 363 -20.47 18.95 2.62
C ARG A 363 -19.50 20.08 2.26
N GLN A 364 -19.95 21.14 1.60
CA GLN A 364 -19.10 22.30 1.27
C GLN A 364 -18.89 23.26 2.45
N GLN A 365 -19.85 23.34 3.38
CA GLN A 365 -19.81 24.28 4.50
C GLN A 365 -19.08 23.76 5.75
N SER A 366 -18.49 22.55 5.70
CA SER A 366 -17.69 22.02 6.81
C SER A 366 -16.32 22.72 6.85
N PRO A 367 -15.98 23.50 7.90
CA PRO A 367 -14.72 24.25 7.95
C PRO A 367 -13.46 23.37 8.11
N ASP A 368 -13.61 22.07 8.42
CA ASP A 368 -12.51 21.14 8.66
C ASP A 368 -12.44 20.02 7.61
N ARG A 369 -12.03 20.34 6.36
CA ARG A 369 -11.52 19.28 5.47
C ARG A 369 -10.40 19.73 4.51
N PRO A 370 -9.33 18.94 4.36
CA PRO A 370 -8.37 19.10 3.27
C PRO A 370 -9.04 18.84 1.92
N ALA A 371 -8.85 19.74 0.96
CA ALA A 371 -9.37 19.65 -0.40
C ALA A 371 -9.07 18.27 -1.03
N GLN A 372 -10.10 17.59 -1.50
CA GLN A 372 -9.94 16.39 -2.30
C GLN A 372 -9.29 16.76 -3.63
N LEU A 373 -8.21 16.06 -3.95
CA LEU A 373 -7.46 16.29 -5.17
C LEU A 373 -8.17 15.55 -6.32
N GLY A 374 -8.62 16.28 -7.34
CA GLY A 374 -9.03 15.68 -8.62
C GLY A 374 -10.52 15.44 -8.85
N ASP A 375 -11.40 16.35 -8.41
CA ASP A 375 -12.79 16.29 -8.84
C ASP A 375 -12.91 16.55 -10.35
N THR A 376 -13.51 15.61 -11.07
CA THR A 376 -13.85 15.71 -12.49
C THR A 376 -15.31 16.10 -12.63
N ILE A 377 -15.57 17.27 -13.21
CA ILE A 377 -16.92 17.70 -13.56
C ILE A 377 -17.16 17.26 -15.01
N SER A 378 -18.13 16.38 -15.21
CA SER A 378 -18.60 15.98 -16.54
C SER A 378 -19.95 16.60 -16.81
N GLU A 379 -20.06 17.40 -17.88
CA GLU A 379 -21.31 18.01 -18.31
C GLU A 379 -21.59 17.59 -19.77
N THR A 380 -22.83 17.21 -20.06
CA THR A 380 -23.24 16.79 -21.41
C THR A 380 -24.03 17.90 -22.07
N LEU A 381 -23.47 18.44 -23.15
CA LEU A 381 -24.09 19.51 -23.92
C LEU A 381 -25.13 18.94 -24.91
N PRO A 382 -26.13 19.74 -25.33
CA PRO A 382 -27.06 19.34 -26.38
C PRO A 382 -26.30 19.03 -27.68
N GLY A 383 -26.47 17.82 -28.20
CA GLY A 383 -25.67 17.27 -29.32
C GLY A 383 -24.84 16.04 -28.96
N GLY A 384 -24.91 15.55 -27.72
CA GLY A 384 -24.33 14.25 -27.34
C GLY A 384 -22.82 14.29 -27.03
N VAL A 385 -22.24 15.48 -26.84
CA VAL A 385 -20.84 15.65 -26.47
C VAL A 385 -20.73 15.86 -24.97
N THR A 386 -20.01 14.98 -24.29
CA THR A 386 -19.69 15.11 -22.87
C THR A 386 -18.32 15.76 -22.70
N VAL A 387 -18.29 16.93 -22.06
CA VAL A 387 -17.06 17.65 -21.74
C VAL A 387 -16.68 17.30 -20.30
N MET A 388 -15.45 16.82 -20.11
CA MET A 388 -14.88 16.57 -18.78
C MET A 388 -13.83 17.63 -18.46
N SER A 389 -14.02 18.35 -17.35
CA SER A 389 -13.07 19.32 -16.82
C SER A 389 -12.61 18.89 -15.43
N SER A 390 -11.30 18.75 -15.25
CA SER A 390 -10.70 18.44 -13.95
C SER A 390 -10.17 19.72 -13.30
N ILE A 391 -10.72 20.10 -12.15
CA ILE A 391 -10.25 21.29 -11.43
C ILE A 391 -9.13 20.86 -10.49
N THR A 392 -7.91 21.34 -10.73
CA THR A 392 -6.83 21.26 -9.74
C THR A 392 -6.83 22.56 -8.95
N PRO A 393 -7.07 22.56 -7.63
CA PRO A 393 -7.04 23.80 -6.87
C PRO A 393 -5.61 24.38 -6.88
N ALA A 394 -5.49 25.68 -7.12
CA ALA A 394 -4.25 26.40 -6.93
C ALA A 394 -3.89 26.40 -5.44
N LEU A 395 -2.71 25.88 -5.11
CA LEU A 395 -2.19 25.87 -3.74
C LEU A 395 -1.99 27.31 -3.27
N THR A 396 -2.65 27.66 -2.16
CA THR A 396 -2.38 28.89 -1.41
C THR A 396 -0.95 28.85 -0.87
N ALA A 397 -0.20 29.93 -1.10
CA ALA A 397 1.13 30.12 -0.55
C ALA A 397 1.05 30.17 0.98
N GLY A 398 1.48 29.11 1.68
CA GLY A 398 1.57 29.11 3.14
C GLY A 398 1.58 27.77 3.87
N SER A 399 1.32 26.63 3.23
CA SER A 399 1.41 25.32 3.92
C SER A 399 2.52 24.44 3.33
N GLN A 400 3.66 24.44 4.01
CA GLN A 400 4.73 23.46 3.77
C GLN A 400 4.28 22.07 4.25
N ALA A 401 3.67 21.30 3.34
CA ALA A 401 3.53 19.86 3.47
C ALA A 401 4.19 19.19 2.25
N GLN A 402 5.43 18.79 2.51
CA GLN A 402 6.44 18.33 1.57
C GLN A 402 6.07 16.97 0.96
N ARG A 403 5.16 16.95 -0.03
CA ARG A 403 5.25 15.93 -1.09
C ARG A 403 6.53 16.25 -1.86
N ARG A 404 7.61 15.50 -1.66
CA ARG A 404 8.75 15.52 -2.59
C ARG A 404 8.31 14.92 -3.92
N ARG A 405 7.55 15.70 -4.70
CA ARG A 405 7.54 15.60 -6.15
C ARG A 405 8.98 15.86 -6.59
N LEU A 406 9.47 15.10 -7.57
CA LEU A 406 10.70 15.40 -8.29
C LEU A 406 10.75 16.91 -8.56
N ALA A 407 11.92 17.54 -8.39
CA ALA A 407 12.07 18.96 -8.68
C ALA A 407 11.45 19.25 -10.07
N PRO A 408 10.77 20.38 -10.29
CA PRO A 408 10.06 20.63 -11.55
C PRO A 408 10.93 20.40 -12.78
N THR A 409 12.23 20.74 -12.69
CA THR A 409 13.26 20.53 -13.71
C THR A 409 13.64 19.06 -14.00
N GLN A 410 13.31 18.15 -13.08
CA GLN A 410 13.56 16.71 -13.17
C GLN A 410 12.31 15.90 -13.52
N SER A 411 11.15 16.55 -13.64
CA SER A 411 9.93 15.87 -14.07
C SER A 411 10.01 15.46 -15.55
N PRO A 412 9.46 14.29 -15.94
CA PRO A 412 9.41 13.87 -17.34
C PRO A 412 8.74 14.92 -18.25
N PHE A 413 7.72 15.60 -17.72
CA PHE A 413 7.01 16.69 -18.41
C PHE A 413 7.91 17.88 -18.71
N PHE A 414 8.83 18.25 -17.82
CA PHE A 414 9.78 19.35 -18.06
C PHE A 414 10.81 19.01 -19.13
N LYS A 415 11.29 17.76 -19.17
CA LYS A 415 12.19 17.31 -20.26
C LYS A 415 11.53 17.46 -21.64
N VAL A 416 10.25 17.12 -21.75
CA VAL A 416 9.51 17.17 -23.02
C VAL A 416 9.09 18.59 -23.41
N LEU A 417 8.45 19.33 -22.49
CA LEU A 417 7.85 20.64 -22.80
C LEU A 417 8.85 21.80 -22.81
N VAL A 418 9.90 21.73 -21.98
CA VAL A 418 10.84 22.86 -21.78
C VAL A 418 12.19 22.61 -22.43
N LYS A 419 12.74 21.39 -22.31
CA LYS A 419 14.03 21.04 -22.93
C LYS A 419 13.91 20.47 -24.34
N GLY A 420 12.71 20.05 -24.77
CA GLY A 420 12.50 19.42 -26.08
C GLY A 420 13.15 18.04 -26.23
N GLU A 421 13.58 17.40 -25.13
CA GLU A 421 14.18 16.08 -25.14
C GLU A 421 13.10 15.00 -25.27
N ARG A 422 13.18 14.16 -26.30
CA ARG A 422 12.24 13.04 -26.51
C ARG A 422 12.48 11.95 -25.46
N LEU A 423 11.40 11.47 -24.85
CA LEU A 423 11.47 10.32 -23.94
C LEU A 423 11.79 9.04 -24.74
N PRO A 424 12.63 8.13 -24.21
CA PRO A 424 12.86 6.85 -24.84
C PRO A 424 11.55 6.04 -24.85
N PRO A 425 11.10 5.55 -26.02
CA PRO A 425 9.84 4.84 -26.12
C PRO A 425 9.91 3.50 -25.37
N LYS A 426 8.80 3.14 -24.72
CA LYS A 426 8.67 1.83 -24.07
C LYS A 426 8.20 0.80 -25.11
N PRO A 427 8.84 -0.38 -25.21
CA PRO A 427 8.43 -1.42 -26.15
C PRO A 427 6.96 -1.79 -25.97
N GLY A 428 6.21 -1.85 -27.08
CA GLY A 428 4.80 -2.26 -27.10
C GLY A 428 3.77 -1.18 -26.75
N ARG A 429 4.18 0.09 -26.57
CA ARG A 429 3.24 1.23 -26.52
C ARG A 429 3.16 1.94 -27.87
N ALA A 430 2.09 2.71 -28.07
CA ALA A 430 1.87 3.48 -29.30
C ALA A 430 2.96 4.54 -29.61
N ASP A 431 3.79 4.90 -28.63
CA ASP A 431 4.96 5.78 -28.82
C ASP A 431 6.22 5.04 -29.30
N ASP A 432 6.21 3.72 -29.40
CA ASP A 432 7.25 2.94 -30.07
C ASP A 432 7.06 2.99 -31.59
N PHE A 433 8.08 3.46 -32.32
CA PHE A 433 8.06 3.55 -33.78
C PHE A 433 8.01 2.17 -34.48
N ARG A 434 8.20 1.09 -33.72
CA ARG A 434 7.96 -0.29 -34.17
C ARG A 434 6.52 -0.76 -33.97
N TRP A 435 5.63 0.12 -33.51
CA TRP A 435 4.20 -0.16 -33.40
C TRP A 435 3.48 0.20 -34.72
N PRO A 436 2.69 -0.72 -35.31
CA PRO A 436 2.35 -2.03 -34.77
C PRO A 436 3.45 -3.09 -35.01
N PRO A 437 3.59 -4.11 -34.12
CA PRO A 437 4.66 -5.10 -34.16
C PRO A 437 4.72 -5.82 -35.51
N THR A 438 5.93 -6.22 -35.90
CA THR A 438 6.22 -6.83 -37.20
C THR A 438 5.51 -8.18 -37.35
N GLU A 439 5.26 -8.62 -38.58
CA GLU A 439 4.61 -9.93 -38.84
C GLU A 439 5.37 -11.11 -38.23
N ALA A 440 6.70 -11.03 -38.14
CA ALA A 440 7.53 -12.03 -37.48
C ALA A 440 7.25 -12.10 -35.96
N GLU A 441 7.16 -10.95 -35.29
CA GLU A 441 6.84 -10.85 -33.86
C GLU A 441 5.37 -11.25 -33.60
N ARG A 442 4.45 -10.90 -34.51
CA ARG A 442 3.05 -11.36 -34.44
C ARG A 442 2.93 -12.87 -34.61
N ALA A 443 3.66 -13.48 -35.54
CA ALA A 443 3.70 -14.92 -35.74
C ALA A 443 4.32 -15.65 -34.55
N GLU A 444 5.30 -15.05 -33.87
CA GLU A 444 5.87 -15.58 -32.63
C GLU A 444 4.87 -15.54 -31.47
N THR A 445 4.06 -14.48 -31.38
CA THR A 445 2.99 -14.38 -30.38
C THR A 445 1.82 -15.33 -30.65
N LEU A 446 1.41 -15.49 -31.92
CA LEU A 446 0.36 -16.42 -32.34
C LEU A 446 0.80 -17.88 -32.26
N GLY A 447 2.07 -18.18 -32.55
CA GLY A 447 2.66 -19.51 -32.38
C GLY A 447 2.74 -19.93 -30.91
N LYS A 448 2.84 -18.98 -29.97
CA LYS A 448 2.73 -19.24 -28.53
C LYS A 448 1.31 -19.49 -28.04
N GLU A 449 0.29 -18.96 -28.73
CA GLU A 449 -1.12 -19.23 -28.41
C GLU A 449 -1.65 -20.53 -29.04
N ALA A 450 -1.18 -20.91 -30.23
CA ALA A 450 -1.55 -22.17 -30.88
C ALA A 450 -0.96 -23.43 -30.22
N GLY A 451 0.04 -23.28 -29.35
CA GLY A 451 0.61 -24.38 -28.54
C GLY A 451 -0.12 -24.66 -27.22
N ARG A 452 -1.28 -24.03 -26.99
CA ARG A 452 -2.12 -24.19 -25.78
C ARG A 452 -3.57 -24.64 -26.09
N GLY A 453 -3.79 -25.23 -27.26
CA GLY A 453 -5.06 -25.88 -27.64
C GLY A 453 -5.05 -27.36 -27.34
#